data_AF-A0A7X5SCR5-F1
#
_entry.id   AF-A0A7X5SCR5-F1
#
_cell.length_a   1.000
_cell.length_b   1.000
_cell.length_c   1.000
_cell.angle_alpha   90.00
_cell.angle_beta   90.00
_cell.angle_gamma   90.00
#
_symmetry.space_group_name_H-M   'P 1'
#
loop_
_entity.id
_entity.type
_entity.pdbx_description
1 polymer ?
#
loop_
_entity_poly.entity_id
_entity_poly.type
_entity_poly.pdbx_seq_one_letter_code
_entity_poly.pdbx_strand_id
1 'polypeptide(L)'
;LPTHALLAQLRDAGAQAVAMEVSSHALDQGRVDAVHFDVAVFTNLTRDHLDYHGDMAQYGAAKARLFTRAGLKAAVVNLDDEFGRTLL
;
A
#
# COMPACT_ATOMS: atom_id res chain seq x y z
N LEU A 1 3.24 10.85 -12.00
CA LEU A 1 3.63 12.23 -11.63
C LEU A 1 2.64 12.96 -10.71
N PRO A 2 1.30 12.80 -10.79
CA PRO A 2 0.36 13.53 -9.91
C PRO A 2 0.62 13.34 -8.40
N THR A 3 0.95 12.12 -7.96
CA THR A 3 1.23 11.82 -6.54
C THR A 3 2.37 12.67 -5.97
N HIS A 4 3.50 12.78 -6.68
CA HIS A 4 4.65 13.55 -6.20
C HIS A 4 4.36 15.06 -6.16
N ALA A 5 3.61 15.57 -7.14
CA ALA A 5 3.19 16.97 -7.14
C ALA A 5 2.28 17.29 -5.93
N LEU A 6 1.32 16.40 -5.64
CA LEU A 6 0.46 16.55 -4.46
C LEU A 6 1.23 16.47 -3.15
N LEU A 7 2.15 15.51 -3.01
CA LEU A 7 3.01 15.40 -1.82
C LEU A 7 3.88 16.66 -1.63
N ALA A 8 4.41 17.23 -2.71
CA ALA A 8 5.15 18.49 -2.65
C ALA A 8 4.26 19.65 -2.18
N GLN A 9 3.04 19.76 -2.70
CA GLN A 9 2.08 20.79 -2.26
C GLN A 9 1.71 20.64 -0.77
N LEU A 10 1.48 19.41 -0.30
CA LEU A 10 1.18 19.14 1.11
C LEU A 10 2.36 19.52 2.02
N ARG A 11 3.59 19.20 1.59
CA ARG A 11 4.81 19.63 2.28
C ARG A 11 4.90 21.15 2.35
N ASP A 12 4.68 21.84 1.22
CA ASP A 12 4.77 23.31 1.14
C ASP A 12 3.67 24.01 1.97
N ALA A 13 2.52 23.34 2.14
CA ALA A 13 1.45 23.76 3.06
C ALA A 13 1.74 23.44 4.55
N GLY A 14 2.89 22.85 4.87
CA GLY A 14 3.31 22.56 6.24
C GLY A 14 2.80 21.24 6.83
N ALA A 15 2.24 20.34 6.01
CA ALA A 15 1.81 19.03 6.49
C ALA A 15 3.00 18.23 7.06
N GLN A 16 2.82 17.69 8.27
CA GLN A 16 3.85 16.89 8.95
C GLN A 16 3.68 15.39 8.72
N ALA A 17 2.50 14.96 8.25
CA ALA A 17 2.18 13.58 7.96
C ALA A 17 1.14 13.51 6.83
N VAL A 18 1.15 12.40 6.09
CA VAL A 18 0.17 12.08 5.05
C VAL A 18 -0.29 10.65 5.26
N ALA A 19 -1.60 10.46 5.36
CA ALA A 19 -2.21 9.15 5.15
C ALA A 19 -2.71 9.08 3.71
N MET A 20 -2.37 8.01 2.99
CA MET A 20 -2.81 7.81 1.62
C MET A 20 -3.27 6.37 1.39
N GLU A 21 -4.28 6.22 0.55
CA GLU A 21 -4.69 4.92 0.05
C GLU A 21 -3.72 4.45 -1.04
N VAL A 22 -3.31 3.18 -0.96
CA VAL A 22 -2.42 2.55 -1.93
C VAL A 22 -3.12 1.29 -2.46
N SER A 23 -3.65 1.38 -3.68
CA SER A 23 -4.35 0.26 -4.30
C SER A 23 -3.39 -0.84 -4.75
N SER A 24 -3.90 -2.07 -4.93
CA SER A 24 -3.11 -3.17 -5.50
C SER A 24 -2.60 -2.85 -6.90
N HIS A 25 -3.39 -2.18 -7.72
CA HIS A 25 -2.99 -1.68 -9.04
C HIS A 25 -1.82 -0.71 -8.96
N ALA A 26 -1.83 0.20 -7.97
CA ALA A 26 -0.75 1.17 -7.82
C ALA A 26 0.57 0.51 -7.41
N LEU A 27 0.52 -0.52 -6.56
CA LEU A 27 1.68 -1.34 -6.20
C LEU A 27 2.16 -2.16 -7.38
N ASP A 28 1.24 -2.82 -8.07
CA ASP A 28 1.54 -3.69 -9.19
C ASP A 28 2.24 -2.92 -10.34
N GLN A 29 1.70 -1.75 -10.67
CA GLN A 29 2.19 -0.87 -11.75
C GLN A 29 3.34 0.06 -11.32
N GLY A 30 3.86 -0.06 -10.10
CA GLY A 30 4.98 0.75 -9.61
C GLY A 30 4.69 2.25 -9.46
N ARG A 31 3.40 2.65 -9.38
CA ARG A 31 3.00 4.07 -9.32
C ARG A 31 3.50 4.79 -8.06
N VAL A 32 3.84 4.02 -7.02
CA VAL A 32 4.32 4.51 -5.72
C VAL A 32 5.76 4.09 -5.44
N ASP A 33 6.52 3.62 -6.45
CA ASP A 33 7.89 3.11 -6.24
C ASP A 33 8.85 4.15 -5.66
N ALA A 34 8.71 5.42 -6.03
CA ALA A 34 9.49 6.52 -5.49
C ALA A 34 8.89 7.18 -4.23
N VAL A 35 7.83 6.59 -3.64
CA VAL A 35 7.24 7.07 -2.38
C VAL A 35 7.87 6.32 -1.20
N HIS A 36 8.41 7.08 -0.25
CA HIS A 36 8.88 6.55 1.03
C HIS A 36 7.70 6.41 1.99
N PHE A 37 7.52 5.22 2.57
CA PHE A 37 6.47 4.94 3.55
C PHE A 37 7.10 4.65 4.90
N ASP A 38 6.70 5.41 5.93
CA ASP A 38 7.10 5.12 7.31
C ASP A 38 6.24 3.99 7.93
N VAL A 39 4.95 3.93 7.56
CA VAL A 39 3.98 2.98 8.12
C VAL A 39 3.14 2.36 7.00
N ALA A 40 2.95 1.04 7.07
CA ALA A 40 2.07 0.29 6.19
C ALA A 40 0.91 -0.28 7.00
N VAL A 41 -0.32 -0.10 6.52
CA VAL A 41 -1.53 -0.58 7.19
C VAL A 41 -2.28 -1.54 6.27
N PHE A 42 -2.55 -2.75 6.75
CA PHE A 42 -3.42 -3.72 6.08
C PHE A 42 -4.72 -3.89 6.85
N THR A 43 -5.84 -3.64 6.17
CA THR A 43 -7.18 -3.70 6.76
C THR A 43 -7.84 -5.05 6.56
N ASN A 44 -7.97 -5.54 5.32
CA ASN A 44 -8.52 -6.86 4.97
C ASN A 44 -8.27 -7.16 3.48
N LEU A 45 -8.52 -8.42 3.07
CA LEU A 45 -8.49 -8.86 1.69
C LEU A 45 -9.74 -9.70 1.37
N THR A 46 -10.70 -9.11 0.69
CA THR A 46 -11.87 -9.81 0.14
C THR A 46 -11.82 -9.87 -1.38
N ARG A 47 -12.68 -10.69 -2.00
CA ARG A 47 -12.75 -10.83 -3.46
C ARG A 47 -13.09 -9.49 -4.13
N ASP A 48 -12.12 -8.97 -4.88
CA ASP A 48 -12.22 -7.78 -5.71
C ASP A 48 -11.11 -7.82 -6.78
N HIS A 49 -11.21 -7.01 -7.83
CA HIS A 49 -10.17 -6.79 -8.85
C HIS A 49 -9.60 -8.06 -9.51
N LEU A 50 -10.33 -9.17 -9.53
CA LEU A 50 -9.86 -10.44 -10.12
C LEU A 50 -9.86 -10.42 -11.65
N ASP A 51 -10.62 -9.51 -12.25
CA ASP A 51 -10.52 -9.18 -13.67
C ASP A 51 -9.14 -8.62 -14.05
N TYR A 52 -8.48 -7.93 -13.12
CA TYR A 52 -7.12 -7.44 -13.29
C TYR A 52 -6.07 -8.45 -12.79
N HIS A 53 -6.22 -8.94 -11.56
CA HIS A 53 -5.21 -9.78 -10.89
C HIS A 53 -5.30 -11.26 -11.26
N GLY A 54 -6.38 -11.72 -11.92
CA GLY A 54 -6.60 -13.12 -12.24
C GLY A 54 -7.15 -13.93 -11.07
N ASP A 55 -6.42 -13.95 -9.94
CA ASP A 55 -6.82 -14.68 -8.74
C ASP A 55 -6.51 -13.94 -7.42
N MET A 56 -7.02 -14.50 -6.32
CA MET A 56 -6.82 -13.94 -4.97
C MET A 56 -5.35 -13.96 -4.53
N ALA A 57 -4.55 -14.92 -5.01
CA ALA A 57 -3.16 -15.04 -4.63
C ALA A 57 -2.31 -13.92 -5.26
N GLN A 58 -2.52 -13.64 -6.55
CA GLN A 58 -1.89 -12.53 -7.26
C GLN A 58 -2.35 -11.18 -6.69
N TYR A 59 -3.64 -11.04 -6.37
CA TYR A 59 -4.17 -9.82 -5.74
C TYR A 59 -3.54 -9.57 -4.35
N GLY A 60 -3.45 -10.62 -3.53
CA GLY A 60 -2.78 -10.56 -2.23
C GLY A 60 -1.30 -10.23 -2.37
N ALA A 61 -0.58 -10.94 -3.26
CA ALA A 61 0.83 -10.70 -3.52
C ALA A 61 1.11 -9.25 -3.95
N ALA A 62 0.24 -8.65 -4.77
CA ALA A 62 0.35 -7.25 -5.15
C ALA A 62 0.26 -6.32 -3.92
N LYS A 63 -0.65 -6.56 -2.97
CA LYS A 63 -0.75 -5.79 -1.73
C LYS A 63 0.42 -6.02 -0.77
N ALA A 64 0.92 -7.25 -0.69
CA ALA A 64 2.06 -7.61 0.17
C ALA A 64 3.33 -6.80 -0.15
N ARG A 65 3.49 -6.35 -1.41
CA ARG A 65 4.61 -5.48 -1.84
C ARG A 65 4.75 -4.18 -1.02
N LEU A 66 3.68 -3.71 -0.36
CA LEU A 66 3.77 -2.53 0.52
C LEU A 66 4.58 -2.84 1.80
N PHE A 67 4.50 -4.08 2.30
CA PHE A 67 5.09 -4.52 3.56
C PHE A 67 6.57 -4.89 3.42
N THR A 68 7.07 -5.09 2.19
CA THR A 68 8.47 -5.40 1.90
C THR A 68 9.30 -4.18 1.51
N ARG A 69 8.76 -2.96 1.67
CA ARG A 69 9.46 -1.73 1.28
C ARG A 69 10.57 -1.36 2.27
N ALA A 70 11.71 -0.96 1.73
CA ALA A 70 12.81 -0.43 2.52
C ALA A 70 12.40 0.89 3.20
N GLY A 71 12.86 1.09 4.44
CA GLY A 71 12.57 2.30 5.22
C GLY A 71 11.29 2.24 6.05
N LEU A 72 10.51 1.16 5.95
CA LEU A 72 9.33 0.96 6.77
C LEU A 72 9.73 0.88 8.25
N LYS A 73 9.11 1.72 9.08
CA LYS A 73 9.34 1.76 10.54
C LYS A 73 8.33 0.92 11.30
N ALA A 74 7.11 0.76 10.76
CA ALA A 74 6.07 -0.06 11.36
C ALA A 74 5.12 -0.67 10.31
N ALA A 75 4.59 -1.84 10.63
CA ALA A 75 3.48 -2.48 9.93
C ALA A 75 2.32 -2.68 10.91
N VAL A 76 1.11 -2.27 10.51
CA VAL A 76 -0.13 -2.51 11.26
C VAL A 76 -1.00 -3.43 10.43
N VAL A 77 -1.33 -4.59 10.97
CA VAL A 77 -2.00 -5.66 10.22
C VAL A 77 -3.21 -6.13 11.01
N ASN A 78 -4.36 -6.17 10.35
CA ASN A 78 -5.56 -6.79 10.91
C ASN A 78 -5.42 -8.31 10.96
N LEU A 79 -5.41 -8.89 12.17
CA LEU A 79 -5.28 -10.34 12.39
C LEU A 79 -6.62 -11.09 12.37
N ASP A 80 -7.74 -10.38 12.26
CA ASP A 80 -9.05 -11.00 12.03
C ASP A 80 -9.19 -11.51 10.59
N ASP A 81 -8.35 -11.00 9.66
CA ASP A 81 -8.30 -11.40 8.26
C ASP A 81 -7.27 -12.52 8.03
N GLU A 82 -7.67 -13.55 7.27
CA GLU A 82 -6.82 -14.72 6.99
C GLU A 82 -5.54 -14.34 6.23
N PHE A 83 -5.64 -13.48 5.22
CA PHE A 83 -4.48 -13.01 4.48
C PHE A 83 -3.61 -12.09 5.35
N GLY A 84 -4.21 -11.27 6.21
CA GLY A 84 -3.50 -10.46 7.20
C GLY A 84 -2.53 -11.29 8.04
N ARG A 85 -2.93 -12.49 8.49
CA ARG A 85 -2.06 -13.40 9.24
C ARG A 85 -0.82 -13.87 8.48
N THR A 86 -0.86 -13.86 7.15
CA THR A 86 0.27 -14.27 6.28
C THR A 86 1.30 -13.17 6.04
N LEU A 87 1.02 -11.93 6.48
CA LEU A 87 1.93 -10.78 6.32
C LEU A 87 2.95 -10.63 7.47
N LEU A 88 2.87 -11.48 8.49
CA LEU A 88 3.80 -11.55 9.63
C LEU A 88 4.83 -12.66 9.43
#